data_AF-A0AAV7ML76-F1
#
_entry.id   AF-A0AAV7ML76-F1
#
_cell.length_a   1.000
_cell.length_b   1.000
_cell.length_c   1.000
_cell.angle_alpha   90.00
_cell.angle_beta   90.00
_cell.angle_gamma   90.00
#
_symmetry.space_group_name_H-M   'P 1'
#
loop_
_entity.id
_entity.type
_entity.pdbx_description
1 polymer ?
#
loop_
_entity_poly.entity_id
_entity_poly.type
_entity_poly.pdbx_seq_one_letter_code
_entity_poly.pdbx_strand_id
1 'polypeptide(L)'
;MAAVFLVMLYEYSPLFYITVIAVCFIVTTGLVLGWFGLDVPVILRNCEERESTTKISEKRMRKVKNPFGLGISDPTTASLKGGISLKLDCLENCTLTCYWGCSVQKLQEALQKHVYCFRIRVPQNLEEALDSEYLYRAQHNVELNSKEDKLCQIPEDEEIEDFGTVPRTRYPLVALLTLANEDDREVYDIISMVSVIHIPDKRYKLPCRILHQYLLTEQCQFFDLQQLFMSADANPTLPSSTSVSKESNMDSDVGGNLERTEDGSETSEEAGKDCVVCQNGRVNWVLLPCRHACLCNGCIQYFQQCPMCRQFVQESFSLYSPAEATTAINSEGRHTEDNTAHY
;
A
#
# COMPACT_ATOMS: atom_id res chain seq x y z
N MET A 1 54.75 -1.37 -60.71
CA MET A 1 53.33 -1.43 -60.29
C MET A 1 53.16 -1.64 -58.79
N ALA A 2 53.86 -2.59 -58.16
CA ALA A 2 53.72 -2.85 -56.71
C ALA A 2 54.08 -1.65 -55.79
N ALA A 3 55.12 -0.88 -56.12
CA ALA A 3 55.54 0.27 -55.31
C ALA A 3 54.51 1.43 -55.31
N VAL A 4 53.86 1.69 -56.46
CA VAL A 4 52.82 2.72 -56.56
C VAL A 4 51.57 2.32 -55.78
N PHE A 5 51.23 1.03 -55.79
CA PHE A 5 50.10 0.50 -55.02
C PHE A 5 50.32 0.58 -53.50
N LEU A 6 51.56 0.37 -53.04
CA LEU A 6 51.93 0.50 -51.63
C LEU A 6 51.88 1.95 -51.14
N VAL A 7 52.31 2.92 -51.96
CA VAL A 7 52.22 4.35 -51.61
C VAL A 7 50.76 4.79 -51.54
N MET A 8 49.92 4.36 -52.49
CA MET A 8 48.48 4.64 -52.43
C MET A 8 47.82 4.00 -51.20
N LEU A 9 48.12 2.75 -50.87
CA LEU A 9 47.61 2.10 -49.66
C LEU A 9 48.04 2.84 -48.37
N TYR A 10 49.27 3.37 -48.35
CA TYR A 10 49.78 4.16 -47.22
C TYR A 10 49.10 5.53 -47.10
N GLU A 11 48.77 6.20 -48.20
CA GLU A 11 48.08 7.50 -48.17
C GLU A 11 46.58 7.38 -47.82
N TYR A 12 45.90 6.32 -48.25
CA TYR A 12 44.48 6.10 -47.95
C TYR A 12 44.21 5.51 -46.57
N SER A 13 45.18 4.80 -46.00
CA SER A 13 45.09 4.16 -44.69
C SER A 13 44.75 5.17 -43.55
N PRO A 14 45.47 6.31 -43.41
CA PRO A 14 45.14 7.31 -42.39
C PRO A 14 43.72 7.88 -42.51
N LEU A 15 43.26 8.20 -43.72
CA LEU A 15 41.93 8.74 -43.95
C LEU A 15 40.84 7.71 -43.62
N PHE A 16 41.08 6.44 -43.94
CA PHE A 16 40.18 5.35 -43.58
C PHE A 16 40.10 5.19 -42.05
N TYR A 17 41.23 5.19 -41.33
CA TYR A 17 41.20 5.09 -39.86
C TYR A 17 40.55 6.31 -39.19
N ILE A 18 40.80 7.52 -39.70
CA ILE A 18 40.17 8.74 -39.19
C ILE A 18 38.64 8.68 -39.35
N THR A 19 38.14 8.23 -40.50
CA THR A 19 36.69 8.10 -40.73
C THR A 19 36.06 7.04 -39.84
N VAL A 20 36.71 5.89 -39.65
CA VAL A 20 36.24 4.84 -38.72
C VAL A 20 36.18 5.35 -37.27
N ILE A 21 37.21 6.07 -36.81
CA ILE A 21 37.23 6.64 -35.45
C ILE A 21 36.14 7.70 -35.28
N ALA A 22 35.94 8.58 -36.27
CA ALA A 22 34.89 9.59 -36.24
C ALA A 22 33.50 8.96 -36.19
N VAL A 23 33.24 7.92 -36.99
CA VAL A 23 31.97 7.17 -36.95
C VAL A 23 31.79 6.49 -35.59
N CYS A 24 32.84 5.87 -35.04
CA CYS A 24 32.77 5.26 -33.71
C CYS A 24 32.49 6.30 -32.61
N PHE A 25 33.07 7.49 -32.71
CA PHE A 25 32.80 8.60 -31.80
C PHE A 25 31.36 9.11 -31.91
N ILE A 26 30.82 9.23 -33.13
CA ILE A 26 29.43 9.66 -33.35
C ILE A 26 28.46 8.60 -32.80
N VAL A 27 28.72 7.31 -33.03
CA VAL A 27 27.88 6.22 -32.53
C VAL A 27 27.94 6.13 -31.01
N THR A 28 29.14 6.21 -30.42
CA THR A 28 29.29 6.19 -28.95
C THR A 28 28.67 7.43 -28.31
N THR A 29 28.85 8.61 -28.90
CA THR A 29 28.21 9.85 -28.46
C THR A 29 26.69 9.77 -28.60
N GLY A 30 26.17 9.20 -29.68
CA GLY A 30 24.74 8.96 -29.87
C GLY A 30 24.16 7.96 -28.88
N LEU A 31 24.89 6.88 -28.57
CA LEU A 31 24.50 5.92 -27.53
C LEU A 31 24.55 6.56 -26.14
N VAL A 32 25.60 7.29 -25.82
CA VAL A 32 25.76 8.03 -24.56
C VAL A 32 24.64 9.06 -24.42
N LEU A 33 24.43 9.93 -25.41
CA LEU A 33 23.35 10.92 -25.39
C LEU A 33 21.95 10.29 -25.44
N GLY A 34 21.77 9.12 -26.07
CA GLY A 34 20.51 8.39 -26.04
C GLY A 34 20.25 7.72 -24.69
N TRP A 35 21.30 7.23 -24.03
CA TRP A 35 21.23 6.60 -22.71
C TRP A 35 21.06 7.65 -21.61
N PHE A 36 21.78 8.77 -21.69
CA PHE A 36 21.64 9.92 -20.79
C PHE A 36 20.43 10.81 -21.13
N GLY A 37 19.94 10.80 -22.37
CA GLY A 37 18.72 11.52 -22.76
C GLY A 37 17.45 10.92 -22.15
N LEU A 38 17.51 9.65 -21.71
CA LEU A 38 16.45 8.96 -21.00
C LEU A 38 16.71 8.84 -19.49
N ASP A 39 17.97 8.87 -19.04
CA ASP A 39 18.37 8.72 -17.63
C ASP A 39 19.32 9.81 -17.11
N VAL A 40 18.94 11.09 -17.20
CA VAL A 40 19.58 12.15 -16.38
C VAL A 40 18.68 12.50 -15.18
N PRO A 41 19.14 12.28 -13.94
CA PRO A 41 18.45 12.75 -12.76
C PRO A 41 18.56 14.28 -12.69
N VAL A 42 17.40 14.94 -12.87
CA VAL A 42 17.22 16.38 -12.77
C VAL A 42 17.47 16.82 -11.31
N ILE A 43 18.70 17.21 -10.98
CA ILE A 43 19.00 17.89 -9.71
C ILE A 43 19.51 19.33 -9.95
N LEU A 44 19.86 19.71 -11.17
CA LEU A 44 20.28 21.07 -11.51
C LEU A 44 19.66 21.52 -12.84
N ARG A 45 18.34 21.76 -12.86
CA ARG A 45 17.73 22.57 -13.93
C ARG A 45 17.22 23.87 -13.32
N ASN A 46 17.89 24.96 -13.70
CA ASN A 46 17.65 26.32 -13.24
C ASN A 46 16.20 26.77 -13.45
N CYS A 47 15.78 27.68 -12.57
CA CYS A 47 14.43 28.16 -12.30
C CYS A 47 13.73 28.98 -13.42
N GLU A 48 14.14 28.90 -14.70
CA GLU A 48 13.62 29.80 -15.75
C GLU A 48 13.09 29.15 -17.04
N GLU A 49 13.20 27.83 -17.23
CA GLU A 49 12.53 27.19 -18.39
C GLU A 49 11.15 26.65 -17.97
N ARG A 50 10.16 27.55 -18.05
CA ARG A 50 8.75 27.16 -18.17
C ARG A 50 8.55 26.36 -19.47
N GLU A 51 7.73 25.32 -19.38
CA GLU A 51 7.02 24.67 -20.50
C GLU A 51 7.79 23.64 -21.34
N SER A 52 8.30 22.60 -20.69
CA SER A 52 8.33 21.26 -21.33
C SER A 52 8.20 20.13 -20.31
N THR A 53 7.26 20.26 -19.37
CA THR A 53 6.90 19.14 -18.49
C THR A 53 5.78 18.35 -19.14
N THR A 54 6.09 17.11 -19.55
CA THR A 54 5.10 16.04 -19.63
C THR A 54 4.33 16.03 -18.31
N LYS A 55 3.16 16.67 -18.31
CA LYS A 55 2.39 16.92 -17.10
C LYS A 55 1.89 15.56 -16.61
N ILE A 56 2.41 15.10 -15.48
CA ILE A 56 1.96 13.87 -14.82
C ILE A 56 0.45 13.97 -14.66
N SER A 57 -0.27 12.92 -15.06
CA SER A 57 -1.73 12.93 -15.01
C SER A 57 -2.18 12.93 -13.54
N GLU A 58 -2.84 14.01 -13.14
CA GLU A 58 -3.46 14.12 -11.83
C GLU A 58 -4.77 13.33 -11.81
N LYS A 59 -4.91 12.42 -10.85
CA LYS A 59 -6.17 11.73 -10.56
C LYS A 59 -6.83 12.35 -9.35
N ARG A 60 -8.16 12.42 -9.38
CA ARG A 60 -8.96 12.86 -8.23
C ARG A 60 -9.21 11.68 -7.30
N MET A 61 -8.91 11.88 -6.02
CA MET A 61 -9.28 10.92 -4.97
C MET A 61 -10.81 10.89 -4.83
N ARG A 62 -11.40 9.68 -4.84
CA ARG A 62 -12.82 9.47 -4.52
C ARG A 62 -12.91 8.75 -3.18
N LYS A 63 -13.59 9.37 -2.22
CA LYS A 63 -13.90 8.71 -0.94
C LYS A 63 -15.00 7.68 -1.18
N VAL A 64 -14.74 6.44 -0.79
CA VAL A 64 -15.71 5.32 -0.81
C VAL A 64 -15.79 4.77 0.60
N LYS A 65 -17.01 4.54 1.10
CA LYS A 65 -17.22 3.93 2.41
C LYS A 65 -17.05 2.42 2.28
N ASN A 66 -16.13 1.85 3.04
CA ASN A 66 -15.96 0.41 3.15
C ASN A 66 -16.69 -0.10 4.41
N PRO A 67 -17.75 -0.92 4.28
CA PRO A 67 -18.45 -1.46 5.44
C PRO A 67 -17.68 -2.61 6.12
N PHE A 68 -16.62 -3.13 5.50
CA PHE A 68 -15.90 -4.31 5.97
C PHE A 68 -14.50 -3.97 6.50
N GLY A 69 -14.21 -4.35 7.73
CA GLY A 69 -12.87 -4.35 8.31
C GLY A 69 -12.46 -5.76 8.71
N LEU A 70 -11.28 -6.20 8.27
CA LEU A 70 -10.70 -7.48 8.66
C LEU A 70 -9.21 -7.32 8.96
N GLY A 71 -8.82 -7.73 10.16
CA GLY A 71 -7.43 -7.83 10.61
C GLY A 71 -7.15 -9.18 11.27
N ILE A 72 -5.86 -9.45 11.52
CA ILE A 72 -5.41 -10.61 12.28
C ILE A 72 -5.09 -10.12 13.69
N SER A 73 -5.69 -10.71 14.71
CA SER A 73 -5.48 -10.27 16.10
C SER A 73 -4.08 -10.62 16.61
N ASP A 74 -3.69 -11.88 16.43
CA ASP A 74 -2.36 -12.35 16.83
C ASP A 74 -1.80 -13.30 15.75
N PRO A 75 -0.85 -12.82 14.92
CA PRO A 75 -0.28 -13.62 13.85
C PRO A 75 0.69 -14.71 14.35
N THR A 76 1.13 -14.64 15.61
CA THR A 76 2.12 -15.57 16.16
C THR A 76 1.51 -16.88 16.65
N THR A 77 0.25 -16.81 17.11
CA THR A 77 -0.51 -17.98 17.59
C THR A 77 -1.23 -18.72 16.45
N ALA A 78 -1.34 -18.08 15.28
CA ALA A 78 -1.96 -18.67 14.11
C ALA A 78 -1.22 -19.93 13.64
N SER A 79 -1.94 -21.04 13.58
CA SER A 79 -1.40 -22.33 13.12
C SER A 79 -2.50 -23.17 12.50
N LEU A 80 -2.14 -24.17 11.70
CA LEU A 80 -3.13 -25.09 11.13
C LEU A 80 -4.03 -25.77 12.16
N LYS A 81 -3.47 -26.19 13.31
CA LYS A 81 -4.22 -26.87 14.37
C LYS A 81 -4.91 -25.91 15.34
N GLY A 82 -4.24 -24.80 15.68
CA GLY A 82 -4.79 -23.78 16.58
C GLY A 82 -5.74 -22.80 15.90
N GLY A 83 -5.85 -22.85 14.57
CA GLY A 83 -6.61 -21.91 13.77
C GLY A 83 -6.02 -20.50 13.75
N ILE A 84 -6.87 -19.55 13.42
CA ILE A 84 -6.55 -18.12 13.37
C ILE A 84 -7.66 -17.31 14.04
N SER A 85 -7.25 -16.31 14.82
CA SER A 85 -8.16 -15.33 15.41
C SER A 85 -8.25 -14.11 14.50
N LEU A 86 -9.44 -13.83 13.98
CA LEU A 86 -9.71 -12.71 13.09
C LEU A 86 -10.44 -11.59 13.83
N LYS A 87 -9.87 -10.39 13.77
CA LYS A 87 -10.50 -9.17 14.28
C LYS A 87 -11.33 -8.56 13.17
N LEU A 88 -12.62 -8.38 13.44
CA LEU A 88 -13.57 -7.78 12.51
C LEU A 88 -13.94 -6.39 13.02
N ASP A 89 -13.98 -5.43 12.10
CA ASP A 89 -14.39 -4.05 12.40
C ASP A 89 -15.37 -3.61 11.31
N CYS A 90 -16.57 -4.18 11.37
CA CYS A 90 -17.61 -3.97 10.37
C CYS A 90 -18.58 -2.87 10.79
N LEU A 91 -18.95 -2.02 9.82
CA LEU A 91 -19.92 -0.93 10.01
C LEU A 91 -21.37 -1.41 9.96
N GLU A 92 -21.61 -2.67 9.60
CA GLU A 92 -22.92 -3.30 9.50
C GLU A 92 -22.84 -4.77 9.96
N ASN A 93 -23.99 -5.40 10.17
CA ASN A 93 -24.04 -6.84 10.39
C ASN A 93 -23.51 -7.57 9.14
N CYS A 94 -22.49 -8.40 9.33
CA CYS A 94 -21.80 -9.10 8.25
C CYS A 94 -21.83 -10.60 8.47
N THR A 95 -21.70 -11.34 7.37
CA THR A 95 -21.43 -12.78 7.38
C THR A 95 -19.98 -13.00 6.98
N LEU A 96 -19.19 -13.59 7.87
CA LEU A 96 -17.84 -14.07 7.58
C LEU A 96 -17.93 -15.52 7.12
N THR A 97 -17.42 -15.82 5.92
CA THR A 97 -17.27 -17.20 5.42
C THR A 97 -15.81 -17.50 5.15
N CYS A 98 -15.28 -18.54 5.79
CA CYS A 98 -13.90 -18.97 5.71
C CYS A 98 -13.79 -20.22 4.85
N TYR A 99 -13.01 -20.15 3.79
CA TYR A 99 -12.71 -21.25 2.87
C TYR A 99 -11.25 -21.66 3.04
N TRP A 100 -11.04 -22.88 3.51
CA TRP A 100 -9.70 -23.46 3.72
C TRP A 100 -9.26 -24.26 2.50
N GLY A 101 -8.00 -24.11 2.10
CA GLY A 101 -7.44 -24.84 0.96
C GLY A 101 -8.07 -24.48 -0.40
N CYS A 102 -8.49 -23.22 -0.56
CA CYS A 102 -9.11 -22.74 -1.79
C CYS A 102 -8.12 -22.69 -2.96
N SER A 103 -8.51 -23.19 -4.14
CA SER A 103 -7.66 -23.17 -5.34
C SER A 103 -7.33 -21.73 -5.76
N VAL A 104 -6.04 -21.45 -5.93
CA VAL A 104 -5.52 -20.12 -6.33
C VAL A 104 -6.07 -19.74 -7.71
N GLN A 105 -6.05 -20.69 -8.65
CA GLN A 105 -6.54 -20.48 -10.00
C GLN A 105 -8.05 -20.18 -10.00
N LYS A 106 -8.83 -20.98 -9.27
CA LYS A 106 -10.28 -20.83 -9.21
C LYS A 106 -10.70 -19.55 -8.53
N LEU A 107 -9.99 -19.11 -7.49
CA LEU A 107 -10.24 -17.81 -6.87
C LEU A 107 -10.03 -16.66 -7.87
N GLN A 108 -8.95 -16.71 -8.66
CA GLN A 108 -8.69 -15.68 -9.66
C GLN A 108 -9.73 -15.70 -10.78
N GLU A 109 -10.12 -16.89 -11.24
CA GLU A 109 -11.23 -17.06 -12.20
C GLU A 109 -12.55 -16.52 -11.62
N ALA A 110 -12.84 -16.76 -10.34
CA ALA A 110 -14.02 -16.23 -9.66
C ALA A 110 -14.03 -14.70 -9.60
N LEU A 111 -12.90 -14.07 -9.25
CA LEU A 111 -12.76 -12.62 -9.28
C LEU A 111 -12.91 -12.05 -10.70
N GLN A 112 -12.46 -12.76 -11.73
CA GLN A 112 -12.69 -12.37 -13.14
C GLN A 112 -14.14 -12.55 -13.56
N LYS A 113 -14.79 -13.67 -13.20
CA LYS A 113 -16.23 -13.89 -13.42
C LYS A 113 -17.07 -12.80 -12.74
N HIS A 114 -16.61 -12.26 -11.61
CA HIS A 114 -17.26 -11.12 -10.97
C HIS A 114 -17.35 -9.90 -11.88
N VAL A 115 -16.31 -9.66 -12.68
CA VAL A 115 -16.23 -8.51 -13.59
C VAL A 115 -17.14 -8.68 -14.80
N TYR A 116 -17.22 -9.89 -15.35
CA TYR A 116 -17.84 -10.11 -16.66
C TYR A 116 -19.19 -10.84 -16.63
N CYS A 117 -19.53 -11.54 -15.56
CA CYS A 117 -20.66 -12.47 -15.55
C CYS A 117 -21.68 -12.21 -14.45
N PHE A 118 -21.26 -12.08 -13.17
CA PHE A 118 -22.20 -11.98 -12.05
C PHE A 118 -21.62 -11.29 -10.82
N ARG A 119 -22.47 -10.95 -9.84
CA ARG A 119 -22.04 -10.28 -8.60
C ARG A 119 -21.85 -11.26 -7.45
N ILE A 120 -20.70 -11.22 -6.77
CA ILE A 120 -20.44 -12.01 -5.57
C ILE A 120 -20.97 -11.23 -4.36
N ARG A 121 -22.29 -11.31 -4.12
CA ARG A 121 -22.97 -10.63 -3.00
C ARG A 121 -23.19 -11.54 -1.79
N VAL A 122 -23.27 -12.84 -2.02
CA VAL A 122 -23.52 -13.85 -0.99
C VAL A 122 -22.52 -15.00 -1.13
N PRO A 123 -22.27 -15.77 -0.06
CA PRO A 123 -21.30 -16.88 -0.09
C PRO A 123 -21.54 -17.91 -1.19
N GLN A 124 -22.81 -18.21 -1.47
CA GLN A 124 -23.20 -19.19 -2.50
C GLN A 124 -22.70 -18.79 -3.89
N ASN A 125 -22.69 -17.49 -4.20
CA ASN A 125 -22.22 -17.00 -5.49
C ASN A 125 -20.71 -17.22 -5.64
N LEU A 126 -19.93 -17.06 -4.56
CA LEU A 126 -18.50 -17.35 -4.60
C LEU A 126 -18.26 -18.87 -4.73
N GLU A 127 -19.02 -19.68 -4.01
CA GLU A 127 -18.91 -21.14 -4.07
C GLU A 127 -19.18 -21.69 -5.48
N GLU A 128 -20.23 -21.19 -6.14
CA GLU A 128 -20.52 -21.48 -7.54
C GLU A 128 -19.37 -21.00 -8.46
N ALA A 129 -18.80 -19.82 -8.18
CA ALA A 129 -17.66 -19.29 -8.94
C ALA A 129 -16.43 -20.20 -8.88
N LEU A 130 -16.18 -20.75 -7.68
CA LEU A 130 -15.05 -21.59 -7.34
C LEU A 130 -15.22 -23.04 -7.82
N ASP A 131 -16.39 -23.43 -8.33
CA ASP A 131 -16.74 -24.82 -8.63
C ASP A 131 -16.55 -25.73 -7.39
N SER A 132 -16.79 -25.20 -6.18
CA SER A 132 -16.55 -25.88 -4.89
C SER A 132 -15.11 -26.40 -4.67
N GLU A 133 -14.10 -25.80 -5.32
CA GLU A 133 -12.68 -26.16 -5.18
C GLU A 133 -12.02 -25.61 -3.89
N TYR A 134 -12.56 -26.00 -2.74
CA TYR A 134 -12.02 -25.75 -1.39
C TYR A 134 -12.11 -27.03 -0.55
N LEU A 135 -11.33 -27.11 0.54
CA LEU A 135 -11.30 -28.30 1.40
C LEU A 135 -12.34 -28.24 2.51
N TYR A 136 -12.41 -27.10 3.20
CA TYR A 136 -13.31 -26.91 4.33
C TYR A 136 -13.92 -25.51 4.35
N ARG A 137 -15.17 -25.40 4.82
CA ARG A 137 -15.93 -24.16 4.92
C ARG A 137 -16.46 -23.97 6.33
N ALA A 138 -16.22 -22.80 6.91
CA ALA A 138 -16.85 -22.35 8.14
C ALA A 138 -17.55 -21.00 7.92
N GLN A 139 -18.66 -20.77 8.61
CA GLN A 139 -19.42 -19.52 8.51
C GLN A 139 -19.70 -18.98 9.92
N HIS A 140 -19.51 -17.68 10.09
CA HIS A 140 -19.71 -16.96 11.34
C HIS A 140 -20.54 -15.70 11.08
N ASN A 141 -21.50 -15.44 11.95
CA ASN A 141 -22.24 -14.18 11.95
C ASN A 141 -21.46 -13.14 12.75
N VAL A 142 -21.37 -11.93 12.21
CA VAL A 142 -20.65 -10.81 12.78
C VAL A 142 -21.65 -9.70 13.03
N GLU A 143 -21.86 -9.39 14.30
CA GLU A 143 -22.74 -8.29 14.71
C GLU A 143 -22.02 -6.95 14.58
N LEU A 144 -22.80 -5.92 14.30
CA LEU A 144 -22.38 -4.52 14.24
C LEU A 144 -21.56 -4.15 15.48
N ASN A 145 -20.40 -3.53 15.27
CA ASN A 145 -19.48 -3.07 16.33
C ASN A 145 -19.02 -4.18 17.30
N SER A 146 -19.15 -5.45 16.93
CA SER A 146 -18.59 -6.55 17.74
C SER A 146 -17.08 -6.44 17.75
N LYS A 147 -16.50 -6.24 18.94
CA LYS A 147 -15.04 -6.27 19.15
C LYS A 147 -14.54 -7.68 19.45
N GLU A 148 -15.40 -8.69 19.32
CA GLU A 148 -15.03 -10.07 19.58
C GLU A 148 -14.27 -10.64 18.39
N ASP A 149 -13.11 -11.19 18.68
CA ASP A 149 -12.37 -11.94 17.68
C ASP A 149 -13.12 -13.23 17.33
N LYS A 150 -13.14 -13.55 16.04
CA LYS A 150 -13.71 -14.81 15.55
C LYS A 150 -12.58 -15.81 15.31
N LEU A 151 -12.64 -16.89 16.06
CA LEU A 151 -11.72 -18.01 15.95
C LEU A 151 -12.14 -18.91 14.78
N CYS A 152 -11.30 -18.97 13.76
CA CYS A 152 -11.50 -19.81 12.60
C CYS A 152 -10.53 -20.99 12.67
N GLN A 153 -11.06 -22.19 12.82
CA GLN A 153 -10.31 -23.44 12.93
C GLN A 153 -10.83 -24.46 11.91
N ILE A 154 -9.93 -25.34 11.47
CA ILE A 154 -10.32 -26.57 10.79
C ILE A 154 -10.67 -27.60 11.89
N PRO A 155 -11.80 -28.32 11.79
CA PRO A 155 -12.16 -29.38 12.73
C PRO A 155 -11.05 -30.43 12.85
N GLU A 156 -10.88 -31.02 14.02
CA GLU A 156 -9.84 -32.04 14.27
C GLU A 156 -10.01 -33.30 13.40
N ASP A 157 -11.21 -33.54 12.88
CA ASP A 157 -11.54 -34.70 12.02
C ASP A 157 -10.94 -34.59 10.60
N GLU A 158 -10.53 -33.41 10.17
CA GLU A 158 -9.96 -33.15 8.84
C GLU A 158 -8.42 -33.17 8.90
N GLU A 159 -7.79 -34.23 8.37
CA GLU A 159 -6.32 -34.42 8.36
C GLU A 159 -5.58 -33.53 7.34
N ILE A 160 -5.74 -32.21 7.41
CA ILE A 160 -5.03 -31.26 6.53
C ILE A 160 -3.68 -30.90 7.15
N GLU A 161 -2.59 -31.54 6.71
CA GLU A 161 -1.23 -31.25 7.20
C GLU A 161 -0.55 -30.05 6.51
N ASP A 162 -0.82 -29.85 5.22
CA ASP A 162 -0.21 -28.78 4.41
C ASP A 162 -1.01 -28.47 3.14
N PHE A 163 -0.68 -27.35 2.49
CA PHE A 163 -1.30 -26.91 1.23
C PHE A 163 -0.35 -27.02 0.02
N GLY A 164 0.58 -27.98 0.05
CA GLY A 164 1.51 -28.25 -1.04
C GLY A 164 2.80 -27.42 -1.02
N THR A 165 3.60 -27.60 -2.08
CA THR A 165 4.89 -26.92 -2.27
C THR A 165 4.73 -25.55 -2.93
N VAL A 166 5.78 -24.72 -2.85
CA VAL A 166 5.81 -23.41 -3.50
C VAL A 166 6.30 -23.57 -4.96
N PRO A 167 5.67 -22.93 -5.96
CA PRO A 167 4.49 -22.07 -5.89
C PRO A 167 3.21 -22.86 -5.57
N ARG A 168 2.43 -22.38 -4.60
CA ARG A 168 1.22 -23.07 -4.13
C ARG A 168 0.10 -23.01 -5.14
N THR A 169 -0.64 -24.11 -5.24
CA THR A 169 -1.89 -24.19 -6.02
C THR A 169 -3.13 -23.91 -5.17
N ARG A 170 -3.00 -23.93 -3.83
CA ARG A 170 -4.08 -23.66 -2.88
C ARG A 170 -3.67 -22.62 -1.84
N TYR A 171 -4.54 -21.65 -1.59
CA TYR A 171 -4.40 -20.71 -0.48
C TYR A 171 -4.84 -21.40 0.83
N PRO A 172 -4.08 -21.21 1.93
CA PRO A 172 -4.46 -21.77 3.23
C PRO A 172 -5.85 -21.35 3.68
N LEU A 173 -6.12 -20.04 3.62
CA LEU A 173 -7.40 -19.47 4.02
C LEU A 173 -7.81 -18.33 3.08
N VAL A 174 -9.05 -18.36 2.64
CA VAL A 174 -9.74 -17.25 1.96
C VAL A 174 -10.96 -16.89 2.79
N ALA A 175 -11.01 -15.66 3.28
CA ALA A 175 -12.12 -15.13 4.07
C ALA A 175 -12.97 -14.21 3.18
N LEU A 176 -14.26 -14.52 3.07
CA LEU A 176 -15.25 -13.69 2.40
C LEU A 176 -16.12 -12.99 3.44
N LEU A 177 -16.25 -11.67 3.34
CA LEU A 177 -17.20 -10.87 4.10
C LEU A 177 -18.29 -10.33 3.18
N THR A 178 -19.55 -10.54 3.56
CA THR A 178 -20.74 -10.04 2.87
C THR A 178 -21.71 -9.40 3.86
N LEU A 179 -22.51 -8.43 3.42
CA LEU A 179 -23.58 -7.85 4.25
C LEU A 179 -24.64 -8.91 4.56
N ALA A 180 -25.04 -9.00 5.83
CA ALA A 180 -26.03 -9.98 6.29
C ALA A 180 -27.46 -9.57 5.87
N ASN A 181 -27.78 -8.28 5.93
CA ASN A 181 -29.09 -7.76 5.54
C ASN A 181 -29.10 -7.31 4.08
N GLU A 182 -30.26 -7.40 3.43
CA GLU A 182 -30.45 -6.91 2.06
C GLU A 182 -30.60 -5.38 2.01
N ASP A 183 -31.24 -4.77 3.02
CA ASP A 183 -31.51 -3.31 3.05
C ASP A 183 -30.22 -2.48 3.05
N ASP A 184 -29.19 -2.97 3.75
CA ASP A 184 -27.89 -2.30 3.84
C ASP A 184 -27.15 -2.28 2.49
N ARG A 185 -27.52 -3.16 1.55
CA ARG A 185 -26.83 -3.30 0.25
C ARG A 185 -27.06 -2.11 -0.68
N GLU A 186 -28.12 -1.34 -0.47
CA GLU A 186 -28.40 -0.14 -1.27
C GLU A 186 -27.55 1.06 -0.83
N VAL A 187 -26.93 1.00 0.36
CA VAL A 187 -26.19 2.11 0.97
C VAL A 187 -24.73 2.16 0.52
N TYR A 188 -24.14 1.00 0.20
CA TYR A 188 -22.70 0.86 -0.04
C TYR A 188 -22.39 0.52 -1.50
N ASP A 189 -21.36 1.19 -2.06
CA ASP A 189 -20.79 0.82 -3.36
C ASP A 189 -20.04 -0.53 -3.30
N ILE A 190 -19.49 -0.87 -2.14
CA ILE A 190 -18.73 -2.11 -1.89
C ILE A 190 -19.68 -3.19 -1.39
N ILE A 191 -19.75 -4.31 -2.11
CA ILE A 191 -20.72 -5.39 -1.87
C ILE A 191 -20.16 -6.53 -1.04
N SER A 192 -18.86 -6.79 -1.17
CA SER A 192 -18.17 -7.86 -0.47
C SER A 192 -16.67 -7.61 -0.43
N MET A 193 -16.01 -8.25 0.54
CA MET A 193 -14.56 -8.21 0.66
C MET A 193 -14.00 -9.64 0.72
N VAL A 194 -13.02 -9.93 -0.13
CA VAL A 194 -12.31 -11.21 -0.19
C VAL A 194 -10.89 -11.01 0.32
N SER A 195 -10.56 -11.60 1.46
CA SER A 195 -9.23 -11.54 2.06
C SER A 195 -8.51 -12.88 1.92
N VAL A 196 -7.33 -12.87 1.31
CA VAL A 196 -6.47 -14.04 1.17
C VAL A 196 -5.45 -14.03 2.29
N ILE A 197 -5.42 -15.07 3.12
CA ILE A 197 -4.60 -15.13 4.33
C ILE A 197 -3.67 -16.33 4.25
N HIS A 198 -2.38 -16.05 4.44
CA HIS A 198 -1.39 -17.10 4.65
C HIS A 198 -1.35 -17.50 6.12
N ILE A 199 -1.45 -18.80 6.38
CA ILE A 199 -1.28 -19.41 7.69
C ILE A 199 -0.06 -20.34 7.63
N PRO A 200 0.84 -20.31 8.64
CA PRO A 200 2.01 -21.16 8.66
C PRO A 200 1.64 -22.64 8.73
N ASP A 201 2.36 -23.45 7.98
CA ASP A 201 2.23 -24.91 7.99
C ASP A 201 3.59 -25.60 7.98
N LYS A 202 3.57 -26.94 7.91
CA LYS A 202 4.77 -27.79 7.93
C LYS A 202 5.76 -27.46 6.81
N ARG A 203 5.27 -27.07 5.63
CA ARG A 203 6.08 -26.80 4.43
C ARG A 203 6.49 -25.33 4.32
N TYR A 204 5.66 -24.41 4.81
CA TYR A 204 5.89 -22.97 4.72
C TYR A 204 5.58 -22.29 6.05
N LYS A 205 6.65 -21.97 6.77
CA LYS A 205 6.63 -21.47 8.15
C LYS A 205 6.68 -19.95 8.26
N LEU A 206 6.38 -19.22 7.17
CA LEU A 206 6.35 -17.77 7.26
C LEU A 206 5.25 -17.31 8.21
N PRO A 207 5.45 -16.18 8.91
CA PRO A 207 4.44 -15.69 9.84
C PRO A 207 3.12 -15.42 9.10
N CYS A 208 2.03 -15.67 9.83
CA CYS A 208 0.69 -15.44 9.34
C CYS A 208 0.52 -13.99 8.90
N ARG A 209 -0.06 -13.79 7.71
CA ARG A 209 -0.27 -12.46 7.14
C ARG A 209 -1.40 -12.47 6.12
N ILE A 210 -2.02 -11.31 5.96
CA ILE A 210 -2.92 -11.08 4.84
C ILE A 210 -2.08 -10.83 3.58
N LEU A 211 -2.33 -11.60 2.53
CA LEU A 211 -1.65 -11.49 1.24
C LEU A 211 -2.33 -10.45 0.35
N HIS A 212 -3.66 -10.50 0.27
CA HIS A 212 -4.49 -9.62 -0.56
C HIS A 212 -5.82 -9.35 0.14
N GLN A 213 -6.39 -8.18 -0.09
CA GLN A 213 -7.75 -7.83 0.32
C GLN A 213 -8.47 -7.20 -0.87
N TYR A 214 -9.29 -7.98 -1.55
CA TYR A 214 -10.05 -7.51 -2.69
C TYR A 214 -11.39 -6.95 -2.22
N LEU A 215 -11.67 -5.70 -2.56
CA LEU A 215 -13.00 -5.10 -2.43
C LEU A 215 -13.75 -5.27 -3.74
N LEU A 216 -14.93 -5.89 -3.69
CA LEU A 216 -15.80 -6.06 -4.84
C LEU A 216 -16.90 -5.01 -4.78
N THR A 217 -17.26 -4.44 -5.93
CA THR A 217 -18.21 -3.32 -6.00
C THR A 217 -19.46 -3.66 -6.80
N GLU A 218 -20.52 -2.87 -6.61
CA GLU A 218 -21.78 -2.98 -7.35
C GLU A 218 -21.62 -2.83 -8.88
N GLN A 219 -20.58 -2.12 -9.29
CA GLN A 219 -20.24 -1.87 -10.70
C GLN A 219 -19.49 -3.05 -11.36
N CYS A 220 -19.47 -4.23 -10.74
CA CYS A 220 -18.74 -5.41 -11.22
C CYS A 220 -17.25 -5.11 -11.44
N GLN A 221 -16.65 -4.43 -10.47
CA GLN A 221 -15.20 -4.20 -10.42
C GLN A 221 -14.68 -4.72 -9.09
N PHE A 222 -13.40 -5.08 -9.07
CA PHE A 222 -12.71 -5.37 -7.82
C PHE A 222 -11.40 -4.59 -7.73
N PHE A 223 -11.04 -4.23 -6.51
CA PHE A 223 -9.84 -3.46 -6.20
C PHE A 223 -9.05 -4.16 -5.11
N ASP A 224 -7.76 -4.37 -5.32
CA ASP A 224 -6.87 -4.85 -4.26
C ASP A 224 -6.52 -3.69 -3.32
N LEU A 225 -6.74 -3.87 -2.03
CA LEU A 225 -6.51 -2.86 -1.02
C LEU A 225 -5.01 -2.74 -0.76
N GLN A 226 -4.46 -1.59 -1.14
CA GLN A 226 -3.03 -1.34 -1.08
C GLN A 226 -2.75 -0.22 -0.09
N GLN A 227 -1.82 -0.46 0.83
CA GLN A 227 -1.38 0.57 1.76
C GLN A 227 -0.59 1.66 1.03
N LEU A 228 -0.76 2.89 1.52
CA LEU A 228 0.04 4.05 1.13
C LEU A 228 1.30 4.09 1.99
N PHE A 229 2.45 4.41 1.39
CA PHE A 229 3.71 4.53 2.10
C PHE A 229 3.97 6.00 2.43
N MET A 230 3.74 6.40 3.67
CA MET A 230 4.04 7.77 4.11
C MET A 230 5.40 7.81 4.81
N SER A 231 6.27 8.76 4.47
CA SER A 231 7.60 8.92 5.08
C SER A 231 7.50 8.93 6.60
N ALA A 232 8.21 8.02 7.27
CA ALA A 232 8.23 7.96 8.73
C ALA A 232 9.30 8.89 9.27
N ASP A 233 8.92 9.84 10.13
CA ASP A 233 9.86 10.42 11.08
C ASP A 233 10.05 9.40 12.23
N ALA A 234 11.28 8.93 12.38
CA ALA A 234 11.86 8.24 13.54
C ALA A 234 10.96 7.28 14.37
N ASN A 235 10.89 6.02 13.93
CA ASN A 235 10.96 4.76 14.69
C ASN A 235 9.99 3.72 14.11
N PRO A 236 10.47 2.76 13.29
CA PRO A 236 9.76 1.51 13.15
C PRO A 236 9.97 0.71 14.44
N THR A 237 9.03 0.79 15.38
CA THR A 237 8.89 -0.24 16.42
C THR A 237 8.43 -1.52 15.75
N LEU A 238 9.40 -2.23 15.18
CA LEU A 238 9.30 -3.66 14.94
C LEU A 238 9.26 -4.33 16.33
N PRO A 239 8.34 -5.27 16.61
CA PRO A 239 8.36 -6.01 17.86
C PRO A 239 9.59 -6.93 17.87
N SER A 240 10.66 -6.47 18.51
CA SER A 240 11.83 -7.30 18.80
C SER A 240 11.56 -8.03 20.12
N SER A 241 11.13 -9.28 20.04
CA SER A 241 11.31 -10.22 21.15
C SER A 241 12.76 -10.72 21.10
N THR A 242 13.51 -10.49 22.18
CA THR A 242 14.32 -11.50 22.87
C THR A 242 14.94 -10.84 24.10
N SER A 243 14.50 -11.31 25.26
CA SER A 243 15.08 -11.06 26.57
C SER A 243 16.43 -11.78 26.73
N VAL A 244 17.44 -11.07 27.22
CA VAL A 244 18.46 -11.69 28.10
C VAL A 244 18.71 -10.73 29.25
N SER A 245 18.50 -11.27 30.45
CA SER A 245 18.64 -10.70 31.78
C SER A 245 20.09 -10.38 32.16
N LYS A 246 20.27 -9.30 32.93
CA LYS A 246 21.16 -9.27 34.11
C LYS A 246 20.89 -8.05 35.00
N GLU A 247 20.63 -8.35 36.25
CA GLU A 247 20.47 -7.45 37.40
C GLU A 247 21.82 -6.82 37.81
N SER A 248 21.81 -5.58 38.32
CA SER A 248 22.16 -5.22 39.72
C SER A 248 22.67 -3.78 39.89
N ASN A 249 21.98 -3.04 40.77
CA ASN A 249 22.43 -2.13 41.85
C ASN A 249 23.05 -0.73 41.62
N MET A 250 22.31 0.25 42.19
CA MET A 250 22.63 1.32 43.17
C MET A 250 23.28 2.67 42.79
N ASP A 251 22.48 3.71 43.10
CA ASP A 251 22.69 4.97 43.85
C ASP A 251 23.54 6.14 43.34
N SER A 252 22.88 7.32 43.26
CA SER A 252 23.23 8.68 43.79
C SER A 252 22.77 9.77 42.79
N ASP A 253 21.64 10.45 43.00
CA ASP A 253 21.37 11.66 43.82
C ASP A 253 21.71 13.02 43.16
N VAL A 254 20.83 13.99 43.45
CA VAL A 254 20.89 15.47 43.31
C VAL A 254 20.14 16.12 42.13
N GLY A 255 18.85 16.42 42.38
CA GLY A 255 18.39 17.78 42.68
C GLY A 255 18.10 18.77 41.54
N GLY A 256 16.82 18.98 41.22
CA GLY A 256 16.33 20.12 40.42
C GLY A 256 14.81 20.17 40.32
N ASN A 257 14.17 20.82 41.30
CA ASN A 257 12.73 20.99 41.46
C ASN A 257 12.16 22.07 40.52
N LEU A 258 11.11 21.77 39.74
CA LEU A 258 10.11 22.76 39.34
C LEU A 258 8.75 22.07 39.08
N GLU A 259 7.77 22.41 39.91
CA GLU A 259 6.37 21.95 39.85
C GLU A 259 5.55 22.61 38.74
N ARG A 260 4.51 21.85 38.33
CA ARG A 260 3.23 22.23 37.68
C ARG A 260 3.30 22.51 36.18
N THR A 261 2.45 21.94 35.34
CA THR A 261 1.05 21.50 35.49
C THR A 261 0.75 20.27 34.62
N GLU A 262 -0.04 19.34 35.17
CA GLU A 262 -0.82 18.38 34.39
C GLU A 262 -1.80 19.14 33.49
N ASP A 263 -1.69 18.96 32.19
CA ASP A 263 -2.83 19.13 31.28
C ASP A 263 -2.80 18.00 30.26
N GLY A 264 -3.83 17.16 30.33
CA GLY A 264 -4.06 16.08 29.41
C GLY A 264 -4.63 16.63 28.11
N SER A 265 -3.86 16.51 27.04
CA SER A 265 -4.42 16.44 25.70
C SER A 265 -3.60 15.45 24.87
N GLU A 266 -4.01 14.18 24.93
CA GLU A 266 -3.67 13.21 23.91
C GLU A 266 -4.33 13.64 22.60
N THR A 267 -3.70 14.55 21.88
CA THR A 267 -4.01 14.89 20.48
C THR A 267 -2.83 14.52 19.58
N SER A 268 -2.26 13.34 19.79
CA SER A 268 -1.15 12.83 18.99
C SER A 268 -1.61 12.00 17.79
N GLU A 269 -2.57 12.49 16.99
CA GLU A 269 -2.96 11.81 15.72
C GLU A 269 -3.28 12.79 14.56
N GLU A 270 -2.73 14.01 14.51
CA GLU A 270 -2.81 14.84 13.29
C GLU A 270 -1.53 15.64 12.98
N ALA A 271 -0.37 15.22 13.51
CA ALA A 271 0.91 15.72 13.02
C ALA A 271 1.16 15.15 11.60
N GLY A 272 0.61 15.83 10.60
CA GLY A 272 0.82 15.50 9.20
C GLY A 272 2.31 15.50 8.89
N LYS A 273 2.82 14.35 8.43
CA LYS A 273 4.22 14.15 8.05
C LYS A 273 4.72 15.25 7.12
N ASP A 274 5.95 15.72 7.35
CA ASP A 274 6.55 16.77 6.55
C ASP A 274 7.08 16.25 5.21
N CYS A 275 7.07 17.11 4.20
CA CYS A 275 7.62 16.82 2.89
C CYS A 275 9.11 16.50 3.01
N VAL A 276 9.55 15.37 2.47
CA VAL A 276 10.95 14.92 2.57
C VAL A 276 11.95 15.85 1.88
N VAL A 277 11.46 16.72 0.99
CA VAL A 277 12.28 17.63 0.18
C VAL A 277 12.48 18.97 0.88
N CYS A 278 11.39 19.63 1.27
CA CYS A 278 11.47 20.96 1.88
C CYS A 278 11.41 20.97 3.41
N GLN A 279 10.95 19.87 4.03
CA GLN A 279 10.77 19.72 5.49
C GLN A 279 9.97 20.86 6.14
N ASN A 280 9.12 21.53 5.34
CA ASN A 280 8.36 22.71 5.76
C ASN A 280 6.89 22.64 5.36
N GLY A 281 6.58 21.95 4.25
CA GLY A 281 5.20 21.76 3.81
C GLY A 281 4.71 20.36 4.16
N ARG A 282 3.46 20.26 4.63
CA ARG A 282 2.77 18.98 4.88
C ARG A 282 2.70 18.12 3.61
N VAL A 283 2.94 16.82 3.75
CA VAL A 283 2.74 15.85 2.67
C VAL A 283 1.28 15.86 2.23
N ASN A 284 1.06 16.00 0.92
CA ASN A 284 -0.28 15.96 0.33
C ASN A 284 -0.36 15.08 -0.92
N TRP A 285 0.75 14.66 -1.52
CA TRP A 285 0.72 13.96 -2.81
C TRP A 285 1.17 12.52 -2.70
N VAL A 286 0.36 11.63 -3.27
CA VAL A 286 0.70 10.21 -3.49
C VAL A 286 1.18 10.02 -4.91
N LEU A 287 2.29 9.30 -5.07
CA LEU A 287 2.94 9.04 -6.37
C LEU A 287 2.66 7.61 -6.84
N LEU A 288 2.02 7.44 -8.00
CA LEU A 288 1.73 6.12 -8.59
C LEU A 288 2.78 5.72 -9.64
N PRO A 289 3.14 4.43 -9.75
CA PRO A 289 2.52 3.28 -9.08
C PRO A 289 3.11 2.94 -7.69
N CYS A 290 4.15 3.64 -7.24
CA CYS A 290 4.87 3.27 -6.01
C CYS A 290 4.13 3.54 -4.69
N ARG A 291 3.06 4.36 -4.73
CA ARG A 291 2.20 4.76 -3.60
C ARG A 291 2.91 5.49 -2.45
N HIS A 292 4.08 6.08 -2.70
CA HIS A 292 4.73 6.94 -1.71
C HIS A 292 4.02 8.29 -1.59
N ALA A 293 3.65 8.65 -0.37
CA ALA A 293 3.21 9.99 0.00
C ALA A 293 4.36 10.72 0.69
N CYS A 294 5.08 11.56 -0.05
CA CYS A 294 6.32 12.18 0.43
C CYS A 294 6.52 13.64 -0.01
N LEU A 295 5.61 14.19 -0.83
CA LEU A 295 5.72 15.54 -1.39
C LEU A 295 4.55 16.43 -0.96
N CYS A 296 4.84 17.71 -0.69
CA CYS A 296 3.84 18.76 -0.50
C CYS A 296 3.40 19.37 -1.85
N ASN A 297 2.38 20.24 -1.81
CA ASN A 297 1.85 20.96 -2.98
C ASN A 297 2.90 21.79 -3.73
N GLY A 298 3.91 22.32 -3.02
CA GLY A 298 4.97 23.11 -3.64
C GLY A 298 6.05 22.26 -4.31
N CYS A 299 6.35 21.09 -3.75
CA CYS A 299 7.47 20.26 -4.21
C CYS A 299 7.09 19.32 -5.36
N ILE A 300 5.84 18.86 -5.45
CA ILE A 300 5.40 17.85 -6.45
C ILE A 300 5.80 18.18 -7.89
N GLN A 301 5.72 19.46 -8.28
CA GLN A 301 5.99 19.92 -9.64
C GLN A 301 7.44 19.73 -10.10
N TYR A 302 8.38 19.53 -9.18
CA TYR A 302 9.81 19.40 -9.50
C TYR A 302 10.26 17.96 -9.71
N PHE A 303 9.40 16.97 -9.48
CA PHE A 303 9.79 15.55 -9.47
C PHE A 303 9.00 14.72 -10.48
N GLN A 304 9.71 14.11 -11.43
CA GLN A 304 9.17 13.06 -12.31
C GLN A 304 9.40 11.64 -11.77
N GLN A 305 10.25 11.50 -10.76
CA GLN A 305 10.52 10.23 -10.08
C GLN A 305 10.25 10.41 -8.59
N CYS A 306 9.80 9.35 -7.94
CA CYS A 306 9.60 9.33 -6.50
C CYS A 306 10.93 9.55 -5.77
N PRO A 307 11.06 10.55 -4.87
CA PRO A 307 12.29 10.76 -4.09
C PRO A 307 12.70 9.56 -3.22
N MET A 308 11.72 8.76 -2.78
CA MET A 308 11.95 7.64 -1.88
C MET A 308 12.48 6.39 -2.60
N CYS A 309 11.89 6.03 -3.75
CA CYS A 309 12.21 4.78 -4.44
C CYS A 309 12.72 4.95 -5.87
N ARG A 310 12.81 6.18 -6.38
CA ARG A 310 13.25 6.55 -7.74
C ARG A 310 12.36 6.02 -8.87
N GLN A 311 11.23 5.41 -8.55
CA GLN A 311 10.25 4.96 -9.55
C GLN A 311 9.67 6.17 -10.30
N PHE A 312 9.56 6.06 -11.63
CA PHE A 312 8.92 7.09 -12.45
C PHE A 312 7.44 7.26 -12.07
N VAL A 313 7.03 8.52 -11.89
CA VAL A 313 5.67 8.89 -11.52
C VAL A 313 4.82 8.92 -12.78
N GLN A 314 3.89 7.97 -12.88
CA GLN A 314 2.95 7.89 -13.99
C GLN A 314 1.74 8.79 -13.74
N GLU A 315 1.25 8.76 -12.50
CA GLU A 315 0.06 9.48 -12.06
C GLU A 315 0.26 9.92 -10.61
N SER A 316 -0.50 10.93 -10.17
CA SER A 316 -0.48 11.38 -8.78
C SER A 316 -1.85 11.87 -8.34
N PHE A 317 -2.13 11.82 -7.04
CA PHE A 317 -3.36 12.41 -6.48
C PHE A 317 -3.09 13.08 -5.12
N SER A 318 -3.90 14.08 -4.79
CA SER A 318 -3.84 14.78 -3.51
C SER A 318 -4.64 14.03 -2.41
N LEU A 319 -4.09 13.92 -1.21
CA LEU A 319 -4.74 13.35 -0.02
C LEU A 319 -5.85 14.25 0.52
N TYR A 320 -5.56 15.54 0.60
CA TYR A 320 -6.46 16.57 1.11
C TYR A 320 -6.90 17.46 -0.03
N SER A 321 -8.22 17.65 -0.14
CA SER A 321 -8.75 18.61 -1.08
C SER A 321 -8.57 20.04 -0.54
N PRO A 322 -8.40 21.06 -1.40
CA PRO A 322 -8.37 22.45 -0.94
C PRO A 322 -9.65 22.89 -0.20
N ALA A 323 -10.77 22.16 -0.37
CA ALA A 323 -12.06 22.48 0.23
C ALA A 323 -12.16 22.10 1.72
N GLU A 324 -11.35 21.15 2.20
CA GLU A 324 -11.36 20.72 3.61
C GLU A 324 -10.52 21.61 4.52
N ALA A 325 -9.60 22.40 3.94
CA ALA A 325 -8.75 23.33 4.71
C ALA A 325 -9.51 24.57 5.22
N THR A 326 -10.63 24.94 4.59
CA THR A 326 -11.39 26.15 4.97
C THR A 326 -12.28 25.92 6.19
N THR A 327 -12.62 24.66 6.51
CA THR A 327 -13.51 24.34 7.63
C THR A 327 -12.79 24.33 8.97
N ALA A 328 -11.49 23.98 8.98
CA ALA A 328 -10.68 23.97 10.19
C ALA A 328 -10.33 25.38 10.70
N ILE A 329 -10.22 26.35 9.81
CA ILE A 329 -9.85 27.74 10.17
C ILE A 329 -11.06 28.50 10.77
N ASN A 330 -12.29 28.10 10.42
CA ASN A 330 -13.49 28.79 10.88
C ASN A 330 -13.99 28.35 12.27
N SER A 331 -13.47 27.25 12.83
CA SER A 331 -13.83 26.79 14.19
C SER A 331 -13.00 27.44 15.31
N GLU A 332 -11.83 28.01 15.00
CA GLU A 332 -10.96 28.65 16.00
C GLU A 332 -11.19 30.18 16.13
N GLY A 333 -11.95 30.79 15.21
CA GLY A 333 -12.14 32.25 15.13
C GLY A 333 -13.39 32.84 15.81
N ARG A 334 -14.17 32.08 16.59
CA ARG A 334 -15.47 32.57 17.12
C ARG A 334 -15.59 32.67 18.65
N HIS A 335 -14.47 32.68 19.37
CA HIS A 335 -14.48 32.78 20.84
C HIS A 335 -13.62 33.89 21.43
N THR A 336 -13.49 35.06 20.78
CA THR A 336 -13.00 36.27 21.45
C THR A 336 -13.55 37.51 20.77
N GLU A 337 -14.73 37.98 21.18
CA GLU A 337 -15.15 39.39 21.08
C GLU A 337 -16.55 39.53 21.69
N ASP A 338 -16.62 39.67 23.02
CA ASP A 338 -17.63 40.51 23.67
C ASP A 338 -17.25 40.67 25.15
N ASN A 339 -16.45 41.70 25.44
CA ASN A 339 -16.51 42.38 26.73
C ASN A 339 -15.81 43.74 26.70
N THR A 340 -16.46 44.72 27.34
CA THR A 340 -16.17 46.17 27.47
C THR A 340 -16.75 47.05 26.34
N ALA A 341 -17.60 48.06 26.59
CA ALA A 341 -17.69 48.92 27.77
C ALA A 341 -19.11 49.44 28.07
N HIS A 342 -19.29 49.76 29.35
CA HIS A 342 -20.40 50.48 29.97
C HIS A 342 -20.51 51.95 29.53
N TYR A 343 -21.75 52.45 29.58
CA TYR A 343 -22.27 53.83 29.51
C TYR A 343 -22.41 54.50 28.14
#